data_AF-A0A917B6T5-F1
#
_entry.id   AF-A0A917B6T5-F1
#
_cell.length_a   1.000
_cell.length_b   1.000
_cell.length_c   1.000
_cell.angle_alpha   90.00
_cell.angle_beta   90.00
_cell.angle_gamma   90.00
#
_symmetry.space_group_name_H-M   'P 1'
#
loop_
_entity.id
_entity.type
_entity.pdbx_description
1 polymer ?
#
loop_
_entity_poly.entity_id
_entity_poly.type
_entity_poly.pdbx_seq_one_letter_code
_entity_poly.pdbx_strand_id
1 'polypeptide(L)' 'MQTFEPGESWMWDYRTDDYTEGPELAPAVHHPLDQPTPGPEGHVPPNWEQLLN' A
#
# COMPACT_ATOMS: atom_id res chain seq x y z
N MET A 1 0.72 15.03 0.76
CA MET A 1 1.70 13.98 1.04
C MET A 1 1.19 12.70 0.45
N GLN A 2 1.72 12.27 -0.71
CA GLN A 2 1.29 11.00 -1.29
C GLN A 2 2.37 10.34 -2.17
N THR A 3 3.08 9.42 -1.54
CA THR A 3 3.43 8.09 -2.06
C THR A 3 3.69 7.20 -0.83
N PHE A 4 3.44 5.89 -0.95
CA PHE A 4 3.58 4.89 0.13
C PHE A 4 4.37 3.66 -0.34
N GLU A 5 5.10 3.78 -1.45
CA GLU A 5 5.87 2.65 -1.96
C GLU A 5 7.10 2.38 -1.07
N PRO A 6 7.35 1.12 -0.69
CA PRO A 6 8.54 0.76 0.04
C PRO A 6 9.82 1.19 -0.72
N GLY A 7 10.67 1.95 -0.05
CA GLY A 7 11.96 2.41 -0.61
C GLY A 7 11.92 3.80 -1.24
N GLU A 8 10.76 4.45 -1.33
CA GLU A 8 10.70 5.87 -1.71
C GLU A 8 10.92 6.78 -0.51
N SER A 9 11.78 7.79 -0.68
CA SER A 9 12.05 8.83 0.32
C SER A 9 11.42 10.17 -0.04
N TRP A 10 10.68 10.27 -1.15
CA TRP A 10 10.09 11.52 -1.61
C TRP A 10 8.58 11.54 -1.32
N MET A 11 8.01 12.72 -1.21
CA MET A 11 6.58 12.93 -1.10
C MET A 11 6.15 14.18 -1.87
N TRP A 12 4.87 14.26 -2.22
CA TRP A 12 4.25 15.51 -2.67
C TRP A 12 3.75 16.37 -1.50
N ASP A 13 4.24 17.60 -1.36
CA ASP A 13 3.70 18.60 -0.41
C ASP A 13 2.68 19.52 -1.10
N TYR A 14 1.40 19.36 -0.75
CA TYR A 14 0.30 20.19 -1.27
C TYR A 14 0.33 21.63 -0.79
N ARG A 15 1.09 21.95 0.27
CA ARG A 15 1.22 23.31 0.79
C ARG A 15 2.14 24.15 -0.10
N THR A 16 3.16 23.52 -0.66
CA THR A 16 4.18 24.16 -1.50
C THR A 16 4.05 23.81 -2.97
N ASP A 17 3.20 22.83 -3.31
CA ASP A 17 3.02 22.31 -4.67
C ASP A 17 4.33 21.77 -5.27
N ASP A 18 5.09 21.03 -4.45
CA ASP A 18 6.42 20.54 -4.83
C ASP A 18 6.75 19.19 -4.16
N TYR A 19 7.83 18.56 -4.60
CA TYR A 19 8.41 17.37 -3.98
C TYR A 19 9.26 17.74 -2.77
N THR A 20 9.14 16.97 -1.69
CA THR A 20 10.04 17.06 -0.53
C THR A 20 10.50 15.68 -0.11
N GLU A 21 11.67 15.59 0.52
CA GLU A 21 12.08 14.38 1.23
C GLU A 21 11.16 14.14 2.42
N GLY A 22 10.83 12.87 2.65
CA GLY A 22 9.98 12.40 3.72
C GLY A 22 10.67 11.63 4.81
N PRO A 23 9.99 11.50 5.96
CA PRO A 23 10.49 10.67 7.03
C PRO A 23 10.62 9.24 6.52
N GLU A 24 11.66 8.54 7.00
CA GLU A 24 11.79 7.11 6.77
C GLU A 24 10.54 6.39 7.31
N LEU A 25 9.84 5.66 6.43
CA LEU A 25 8.68 4.88 6.81
C LEU A 25 9.14 3.55 7.42
N ALA A 26 8.45 3.11 8.48
CA ALA A 26 8.68 1.77 9.00
C ALA A 26 8.41 0.72 7.89
N PRO A 27 9.24 -0.33 7.78
CA PRO A 27 8.99 -1.37 6.79
C PRO A 27 7.65 -2.06 7.04
N ALA A 28 6.98 -2.51 5.96
CA ALA A 28 5.77 -3.29 6.10
C ALA A 28 6.10 -4.65 6.74
N VAL A 29 5.62 -4.87 7.97
CA VAL A 29 5.90 -6.09 8.75
C VAL A 29 4.82 -7.15 8.59
N HIS A 30 3.55 -6.75 8.45
CA HIS A 30 2.39 -7.62 8.19
C HIS A 30 1.15 -6.78 7.86
N HIS A 31 0.15 -7.37 7.20
CA HIS A 31 -1.21 -6.81 7.17
C HIS A 31 -1.87 -6.93 8.56
N PRO A 32 -2.96 -6.20 8.86
CA PRO A 32 -3.74 -6.44 10.08
C PRO A 32 -4.10 -7.93 10.24
N LEU A 33 -3.97 -8.49 11.44
CA LEU A 33 -4.14 -9.93 11.67
C LEU A 33 -5.53 -10.45 11.29
N ASP A 34 -6.54 -9.60 11.41
CA ASP A 34 -7.93 -9.94 11.06
C ASP A 34 -8.21 -9.80 9.55
N GLN A 35 -7.26 -9.27 8.77
CA GLN A 35 -7.39 -9.18 7.32
C GLN A 35 -7.08 -10.54 6.68
N PRO A 36 -8.04 -11.16 5.97
CA PRO A 36 -7.81 -12.45 5.35
C PRO A 36 -6.87 -12.36 4.14
N THR A 37 -6.47 -13.53 3.64
CA THR A 37 -5.70 -13.70 2.39
C THR A 37 -6.37 -14.76 1.54
N PRO A 38 -6.45 -14.61 0.21
CA PRO A 38 -6.00 -13.47 -0.59
C PRO A 38 -7.01 -12.32 -0.51
N GLY A 39 -6.52 -11.11 -0.31
CA GLY A 39 -7.32 -9.89 -0.36
C GLY A 39 -8.32 -9.67 0.80
N PRO A 40 -9.07 -8.56 0.78
CA PRO A 40 -10.01 -8.22 1.83
C PRO A 40 -11.16 -9.22 1.98
N GLU A 41 -11.77 -9.26 3.17
CA GLU A 41 -12.85 -10.18 3.49
C GLU A 41 -14.02 -10.07 2.50
N GLY A 42 -14.41 -11.19 1.89
CA GLY A 42 -15.55 -11.26 0.97
C GLY A 42 -15.34 -10.61 -0.41
N HIS A 43 -14.16 -10.01 -0.65
CA HIS A 43 -13.87 -9.31 -1.91
C HIS A 43 -13.15 -10.16 -2.94
N VAL A 44 -12.63 -11.33 -2.54
CA VAL A 44 -11.98 -12.26 -3.46
C VAL A 44 -12.93 -13.41 -3.80
N PRO A 45 -13.33 -13.56 -5.08
CA PRO A 45 -14.18 -14.65 -5.51
C PRO A 45 -13.57 -16.02 -5.18
N PRO A 46 -14.37 -17.04 -4.83
CA PRO A 46 -13.83 -18.38 -4.53
C PRO A 46 -13.00 -18.99 -5.67
N ASN A 47 -13.27 -18.60 -6.91
CA ASN A 47 -12.56 -19.07 -8.10
C ASN A 47 -11.48 -18.09 -8.61
N TRP A 48 -10.99 -17.18 -7.76
CA TRP A 48 -10.05 -16.12 -8.15
C TRP A 48 -8.80 -16.63 -8.89
N GLU A 49 -8.26 -17.79 -8.51
CA GLU A 49 -7.09 -18.38 -9.19
C GLU A 49 -7.35 -18.66 -10.67
N GLN A 50 -8.59 -19.01 -11.03
CA GLN A 50 -8.99 -19.28 -12.42
C GLN A 50 -9.17 -17.99 -13.24
N LEU A 51 -9.14 -16.82 -12.60
CA LEU A 51 -9.31 -15.52 -13.24
C LEU A 51 -7.97 -14.84 -13.60
N LEU A 52 -6.83 -15.38 -13.16
CA LEU A 52 -5.49 -14.79 -13.30
C LEU A 52 -4.80 -15.02 -14.67
N ASN A 53 -5.58 -15.22 -15.74
CA ASN A 53 -5.06 -15.62 -17.06
C ASN A 53 -4.09 -14.60 -17.69
#